data_AF-A0A378TYN6-F1
#
_entry.id   AF-A0A378TYN6-F1
#
_cell.length_a   1.000
_cell.length_b   1.000
_cell.length_c   1.000
_cell.angle_alpha   90.00
_cell.angle_beta   90.00
_cell.angle_gamma   90.00
#
_symmetry.space_group_name_H-M   'P 1'
#
loop_
_entity.id
_entity.type
_entity.pdbx_description
1 polymer ?
#
loop_
_entity_poly.entity_id
_entity_poly.type
_entity_poly.pdbx_seq_one_letter_code
_entity_poly.pdbx_strand_id
1 'polypeptide(L)'
;MLKFTIEQIVWQEVPGEVSLAFLFSGCPLRCKGCHSADAWKEGVGTELTEDYLRGRLKRYRGLISCVLFMGGEWQPEALQKMLGIVTQAGLKACLYTGLEREELEAVSDGILPYLTYLKTGRWQMELGGLDSPTTNQKFIDLRTGEVLNRLFIKDKPAPKIIPITTQPQAAAFQTA
;
A
#
# COMPACT_ATOMS: atom_id res chain seq x y z
N MET A 1 -10.14 -7.70 -18.61
CA MET A 1 -10.47 -8.36 -17.33
C MET A 1 -9.35 -8.11 -16.35
N LEU A 2 -9.67 -7.62 -15.14
CA LEU A 2 -8.67 -7.37 -14.09
C LEU A 2 -8.22 -8.69 -13.48
N LYS A 3 -6.91 -8.96 -13.49
CA LYS A 3 -6.32 -10.16 -12.88
C LYS A 3 -5.28 -9.81 -11.85
N PHE A 4 -5.38 -10.38 -10.65
CA PHE A 4 -4.45 -10.18 -9.56
C PHE A 4 -3.53 -11.40 -9.37
N THR A 5 -2.28 -11.13 -9.01
CA THR A 5 -1.28 -12.16 -8.67
C THR A 5 -1.17 -12.36 -7.16
N ILE A 6 -1.52 -11.34 -6.37
CA ILE A 6 -1.48 -11.39 -4.91
C ILE A 6 -2.80 -10.86 -4.35
N GLU A 7 -3.34 -11.58 -3.37
CA GLU A 7 -4.42 -11.14 -2.47
C GLU A 7 -3.91 -11.33 -1.02
N GLN A 8 -3.95 -10.27 -0.21
CA GLN A 8 -3.50 -10.35 1.18
C GLN A 8 -4.19 -9.29 2.06
N ILE A 9 -4.19 -9.53 3.38
CA ILE A 9 -4.53 -8.51 4.36
C ILE A 9 -3.25 -7.80 4.81
N VAL A 10 -3.21 -6.47 4.72
CA VAL A 10 -2.06 -5.64 5.06
C VAL A 10 -2.44 -4.50 6.00
N TRP A 11 -1.45 -4.03 6.76
CA TRP A 11 -1.59 -2.90 7.71
C TRP A 11 -0.67 -1.72 7.40
N GLN A 12 0.45 -1.98 6.71
CA GLN A 12 1.49 -0.97 6.51
C GLN A 12 1.27 -0.14 5.24
N GLU A 13 0.60 -0.70 4.23
CA GLU A 13 0.39 -0.03 2.93
C GLU A 13 -0.61 1.13 3.02
N VAL A 14 -1.57 1.09 3.93
CA VAL A 14 -2.53 2.17 4.16
C VAL A 14 -2.53 2.46 5.66
N PRO A 15 -1.66 3.35 6.14
CA PRO A 15 -1.50 3.60 7.58
C PRO A 15 -2.84 3.94 8.25
N GLY A 16 -3.15 3.21 9.32
CA GLY A 16 -4.40 3.36 10.08
C GLY A 16 -5.56 2.50 9.57
N GLU A 17 -5.39 1.74 8.50
CA GLU A 17 -6.41 0.85 7.95
C GLU A 17 -5.99 -0.62 8.00
N VAL A 18 -6.98 -1.50 8.12
CA VAL A 18 -6.82 -2.93 7.82
C VAL A 18 -7.29 -3.14 6.39
N SER A 19 -6.35 -3.40 5.48
CA SER A 19 -6.59 -3.33 4.04
C SER A 19 -6.60 -4.71 3.40
N LEU A 20 -7.65 -5.04 2.66
CA LEU A 20 -7.62 -6.13 1.68
C LEU A 20 -6.92 -5.61 0.42
N ALA A 21 -5.70 -6.08 0.16
CA ALA A 21 -4.86 -5.62 -0.93
C ALA A 21 -4.83 -6.62 -2.09
N PHE A 22 -4.93 -6.09 -3.31
CA PHE A 22 -4.77 -6.82 -4.57
C PHE A 22 -3.61 -6.22 -5.37
N LEU A 23 -2.68 -7.06 -5.79
CA LEU A 23 -1.66 -6.69 -6.78
C LEU A 23 -2.10 -7.16 -8.17
N PHE A 24 -2.36 -6.21 -9.09
CA PHE A 24 -2.82 -6.52 -10.44
C PHE A 24 -1.66 -6.75 -11.42
N SER A 25 -1.88 -7.68 -12.34
CA SER A 25 -0.96 -7.98 -13.45
C SER A 25 -1.25 -7.14 -14.69
N GLY A 26 -0.18 -6.81 -15.41
CA GLY A 26 -0.24 -6.02 -16.66
C GLY A 26 0.29 -4.60 -16.53
N CYS A 27 1.17 -4.30 -15.56
CA CYS A 27 1.71 -2.95 -15.42
C CYS A 27 2.53 -2.54 -16.67
N PRO A 28 2.10 -1.52 -17.43
CA PRO A 28 2.77 -1.13 -18.68
C PRO A 28 4.01 -0.26 -18.43
N LEU A 29 4.17 0.29 -17.22
CA LEU A 29 5.22 1.27 -16.91
C LEU A 29 6.61 0.65 -16.85
N ARG A 30 6.71 -0.63 -16.48
CA ARG A 30 7.93 -1.45 -16.44
C ARG A 30 9.15 -0.73 -15.85
N CYS A 31 8.95 -0.01 -14.76
CA CYS A 31 9.99 0.78 -14.10
C CYS A 31 11.21 -0.09 -13.78
N LYS A 32 12.42 0.38 -14.13
CA LYS A 32 13.66 -0.35 -13.88
C LYS A 32 13.80 -0.65 -12.39
N GLY A 33 14.04 -1.92 -12.06
CA GLY A 33 14.22 -2.36 -10.67
C GLY A 33 12.95 -2.38 -9.82
N CYS A 34 11.77 -2.41 -10.44
CA CYS A 34 10.50 -2.50 -9.72
C CYS A 34 10.44 -3.78 -8.86
N HIS A 35 9.96 -3.66 -7.62
CA HIS A 35 9.75 -4.78 -6.71
C HIS A 35 8.72 -5.80 -7.22
N SER A 36 7.74 -5.34 -8.01
CA SER A 36 6.66 -6.15 -8.60
C SER A 36 6.87 -6.36 -10.10
N ALA A 37 8.11 -6.65 -10.53
CA ALA A 37 8.42 -6.87 -11.94
C ALA A 37 7.70 -8.10 -12.53
N ASP A 38 7.36 -9.06 -11.69
CA ASP A 38 6.52 -10.22 -12.01
C ASP A 38 5.11 -9.82 -12.46
N ALA A 39 4.59 -8.69 -11.97
CA ALA A 39 3.29 -8.16 -12.35
C ALA A 39 3.26 -7.42 -13.70
N TRP A 40 4.37 -7.35 -14.46
CA TRP A 40 4.38 -6.66 -15.76
C TRP A 40 3.61 -7.39 -16.86
N LYS A 41 3.55 -8.72 -16.80
CA LYS A 41 2.88 -9.52 -17.84
C LYS A 41 1.37 -9.45 -17.62
N GLU A 42 0.65 -8.95 -18.61
CA GLU A 42 -0.81 -8.93 -18.58
C GLU A 42 -1.39 -10.36 -18.61
N GLY A 43 -2.55 -10.53 -17.99
CA GLY A 43 -3.34 -11.75 -18.09
C GLY A 43 -2.94 -12.86 -17.12
N VAL A 44 -1.97 -12.59 -16.23
CA VAL A 44 -1.44 -13.52 -15.23
C VAL A 44 -2.25 -13.44 -13.93
N GLY A 45 -2.46 -14.58 -13.29
CA GLY A 45 -3.15 -14.67 -12.01
C GLY A 45 -4.65 -14.87 -12.14
N THR A 46 -5.36 -14.53 -11.06
CA THR A 46 -6.78 -14.82 -10.87
C THR A 46 -7.62 -13.60 -11.25
N GLU A 47 -8.72 -13.82 -11.96
CA GLU A 47 -9.64 -12.74 -12.29
C GLU A 47 -10.36 -12.21 -11.03
N LEU A 48 -10.39 -10.89 -10.87
CA LEU A 48 -11.23 -10.22 -9.89
C LEU A 48 -12.60 -9.94 -10.50
N THR A 49 -13.54 -10.86 -10.29
CA THR A 49 -14.94 -10.64 -10.66
C THR A 49 -15.68 -9.87 -9.56
N GLU A 50 -16.82 -9.27 -9.91
CA GLU A 50 -17.70 -8.60 -8.94
C GLU A 50 -18.14 -9.54 -7.82
N ASP A 51 -18.56 -10.75 -8.17
CA ASP A 51 -18.99 -11.78 -7.20
C ASP A 51 -17.86 -12.21 -6.29
N TYR A 52 -16.64 -12.35 -6.83
CA TYR A 52 -15.47 -12.67 -6.03
C TYR A 52 -15.21 -11.57 -5.01
N LEU A 53 -15.17 -10.30 -5.45
CA LEU A 53 -14.96 -9.16 -4.58
C LEU A 53 -16.04 -9.08 -3.51
N ARG A 54 -17.33 -9.13 -3.87
CA ARG A 54 -18.45 -9.12 -2.93
C ARG A 54 -18.35 -10.26 -1.91
N GLY A 55 -17.94 -11.45 -2.34
CA GLY A 55 -17.68 -12.58 -1.47
C GLY A 55 -16.58 -12.32 -0.44
N ARG A 56 -15.49 -11.64 -0.85
CA ARG A 56 -14.40 -11.22 0.05
C ARG A 56 -14.85 -10.16 1.04
N LEU A 57 -15.55 -9.13 0.57
CA LEU A 57 -16.07 -8.06 1.44
C LEU A 57 -17.05 -8.63 2.49
N LYS A 58 -17.88 -9.60 2.11
CA LYS A 58 -18.75 -10.31 3.04
C LYS A 58 -17.96 -11.13 4.06
N ARG A 59 -16.95 -11.89 3.60
CA ARG A 59 -16.10 -12.73 4.45
C ARG A 59 -15.36 -11.91 5.52
N TYR A 60 -14.84 -10.75 5.15
CA TYR A 60 -14.06 -9.89 6.03
C TYR A 60 -14.86 -8.73 6.64
N ARG A 61 -16.20 -8.81 6.62
CA ARG A 61 -17.06 -7.75 7.14
C ARG A 61 -16.74 -7.46 8.61
N GLY A 62 -16.44 -6.21 8.92
CA GLY A 62 -16.05 -5.76 10.26
C GLY A 62 -14.59 -6.06 10.65
N LEU A 63 -13.83 -6.73 9.78
CA LEU A 63 -12.41 -7.02 9.98
C LEU A 63 -11.50 -6.11 9.15
N ILE A 64 -11.97 -5.70 7.97
CA ILE A 64 -11.29 -4.74 7.09
C ILE A 64 -12.00 -3.39 7.09
N SER A 65 -11.23 -2.33 6.91
CA SER A 65 -11.73 -0.96 6.77
C SER A 65 -11.41 -0.35 5.40
N CYS A 66 -10.49 -0.96 4.65
CA CYS A 66 -10.07 -0.49 3.34
C CYS A 66 -9.86 -1.64 2.34
N VAL A 67 -10.00 -1.34 1.05
CA VAL A 67 -9.55 -2.18 -0.05
C VAL A 67 -8.50 -1.42 -0.85
N LEU A 68 -7.33 -2.04 -1.03
CA LEU A 68 -6.19 -1.48 -1.73
C LEU A 68 -6.02 -2.16 -3.09
N PHE A 69 -6.08 -1.38 -4.15
CA PHE A 69 -5.80 -1.80 -5.53
C PHE A 69 -4.39 -1.33 -5.88
N MET A 70 -3.46 -2.26 -6.10
CA MET A 70 -2.10 -1.97 -6.54
C MET A 70 -1.99 -2.25 -8.04
N GLY A 71 -2.06 -1.20 -8.84
CA GLY A 71 -2.23 -1.28 -10.28
C GLY A 71 -3.71 -1.40 -10.70
N GLY A 72 -3.93 -1.93 -11.90
CA GLY A 72 -5.26 -2.15 -12.48
C GLY A 72 -5.83 -0.90 -13.17
N GLU A 73 -5.20 0.26 -13.02
CA GLU A 73 -5.59 1.53 -13.64
C GLU A 73 -5.55 1.49 -15.17
N TRP A 74 -4.78 0.57 -15.75
CA TRP A 74 -4.77 0.30 -17.20
C TRP A 74 -6.04 -0.38 -17.71
N GLN A 75 -6.96 -0.77 -16.82
CA GLN A 75 -8.32 -1.21 -17.16
C GLN A 75 -9.36 -0.36 -16.41
N PRO A 76 -9.52 0.92 -16.79
CA PRO A 76 -10.25 1.91 -16.00
C PRO A 76 -11.70 1.51 -15.71
N GLU A 77 -12.44 1.04 -16.73
CA GLU A 77 -13.83 0.64 -16.58
C GLU A 77 -14.02 -0.52 -15.59
N ALA A 78 -13.12 -1.51 -15.63
CA ALA A 78 -13.18 -2.65 -14.74
C ALA A 78 -12.83 -2.23 -13.30
N LEU A 79 -11.81 -1.38 -13.14
CA LEU A 79 -11.41 -0.87 -11.84
C LEU A 79 -12.51 -0.01 -11.21
N GLN A 80 -13.14 0.88 -11.97
CA GLN A 80 -14.24 1.71 -11.49
C GLN A 80 -15.42 0.88 -10.98
N LYS A 81 -15.77 -0.23 -11.65
CA LYS A 81 -16.82 -1.15 -11.15
C LYS A 81 -16.44 -1.74 -9.80
N MET A 82 -15.19 -2.21 -9.64
CA MET A 82 -14.72 -2.75 -8.37
C MET A 82 -14.73 -1.69 -7.26
N LEU A 83 -14.26 -0.48 -7.56
CA LEU A 83 -14.27 0.65 -6.64
C LEU A 83 -15.69 1.02 -6.20
N GLY A 84 -16.65 1.04 -7.13
CA GLY A 84 -18.06 1.25 -6.82
C GLY A 84 -18.61 0.22 -5.83
N ILE A 85 -18.22 -1.07 -5.96
CA ILE A 85 -18.60 -2.13 -5.01
C ILE A 85 -18.01 -1.86 -3.62
N VAL A 86 -16.75 -1.44 -3.54
CA VAL A 86 -16.08 -1.11 -2.27
C VAL A 86 -16.78 0.06 -1.58
N THR A 87 -17.07 1.14 -2.32
CA THR A 87 -17.76 2.33 -1.79
C THR A 87 -19.18 1.98 -1.32
N GLN A 88 -19.93 1.17 -2.08
CA GLN A 88 -21.26 0.70 -1.69
C GLN A 88 -21.25 -0.16 -0.42
N ALA A 89 -20.15 -0.87 -0.16
CA ALA A 89 -19.96 -1.64 1.06
C ALA A 89 -19.58 -0.76 2.27
N GLY A 90 -19.42 0.56 2.08
CA GLY A 90 -19.03 1.51 3.14
C GLY A 90 -17.56 1.42 3.54
N LEU A 91 -16.71 0.83 2.69
CA LEU A 91 -15.27 0.71 2.92
C LEU A 91 -14.51 1.83 2.22
N LYS A 92 -13.34 2.17 2.74
CA LYS A 92 -12.41 3.08 2.06
C LYS A 92 -11.76 2.36 0.88
N ALA A 93 -11.50 3.09 -0.20
CA ALA A 93 -10.75 2.56 -1.33
C ALA A 93 -9.40 3.28 -1.46
N CYS A 94 -8.35 2.52 -1.74
CA CYS A 94 -7.02 3.04 -2.02
C CYS A 94 -6.53 2.53 -3.37
N LEU A 95 -5.93 3.42 -4.17
CA LEU A 95 -5.24 3.05 -5.41
C LEU A 95 -3.74 3.35 -5.26
N TYR A 96 -2.92 2.37 -5.57
CA TYR A 96 -1.50 2.54 -5.83
C TYR A 96 -1.28 2.50 -7.34
N THR A 97 -0.88 3.63 -7.91
CA THR A 97 -0.50 3.75 -9.32
C THR A 97 0.92 4.31 -9.45
N GLY A 98 1.60 3.93 -10.54
CA GLY A 98 2.84 4.59 -10.92
C GLY A 98 2.64 5.86 -11.75
N LEU A 99 1.39 6.19 -12.11
CA LEU A 99 1.06 7.43 -12.80
C LEU A 99 1.06 8.61 -11.83
N GLU A 100 1.31 9.81 -12.35
CA GLU A 100 0.93 11.04 -11.67
C GLU A 100 -0.59 11.25 -11.74
N ARG A 101 -1.11 12.14 -10.90
CA ARG A 101 -2.56 12.35 -10.77
C ARG A 101 -3.19 12.75 -12.10
N GLU A 102 -2.57 13.67 -12.82
CA GLU A 102 -3.06 14.17 -14.10
C GLU A 102 -3.05 13.08 -15.18
N GLU A 103 -2.04 12.20 -15.18
CA GLU A 103 -1.99 11.02 -16.05
C GLU A 103 -3.11 10.03 -15.71
N LEU A 104 -3.39 9.80 -14.42
CA LEU A 104 -4.48 8.93 -13.97
C LEU A 104 -5.85 9.47 -14.41
N GLU A 105 -6.10 10.78 -14.23
CA GLU A 105 -7.36 11.41 -14.66
C GLU A 105 -7.53 11.34 -16.19
N ALA A 106 -6.45 11.45 -16.96
CA ALA A 106 -6.49 11.30 -18.41
C ALA A 106 -6.81 9.87 -18.89
N VAL A 107 -6.36 8.85 -18.16
CA VAL A 107 -6.60 7.43 -18.51
C VAL A 107 -7.92 6.92 -17.94
N SER A 108 -8.37 7.49 -16.83
CA SER A 108 -9.53 7.01 -16.09
C SER A 108 -10.35 8.18 -15.52
N ASP A 109 -11.05 8.88 -16.41
CA ASP A 109 -11.94 9.97 -16.01
C ASP A 109 -12.96 9.51 -14.95
N GLY A 110 -13.18 10.36 -13.96
CA GLY A 110 -14.13 10.10 -12.87
C GLY A 110 -13.74 9.00 -11.87
N ILE A 111 -12.49 8.51 -11.84
CA ILE A 111 -12.07 7.51 -10.85
C ILE A 111 -11.85 8.09 -9.45
N LEU A 112 -11.36 9.33 -9.36
CA LEU A 112 -10.98 9.95 -8.08
C LEU A 112 -12.13 10.03 -7.05
N PRO A 113 -13.39 10.33 -7.42
CA PRO A 113 -14.52 10.31 -6.48
C PRO A 113 -14.76 8.98 -5.75
N TYR A 114 -14.24 7.86 -6.27
CA TYR A 114 -14.35 6.57 -5.60
C TYR A 114 -13.23 6.32 -4.58
N LEU A 115 -12.15 7.09 -4.63
CA LEU A 115 -10.93 6.86 -3.87
C LEU A 115 -10.90 7.69 -2.59
N THR A 116 -10.52 7.06 -1.49
CA THR A 116 -10.17 7.73 -0.24
C THR A 116 -8.69 8.11 -0.22
N TYR A 117 -7.84 7.18 -0.64
CA TYR A 117 -6.39 7.36 -0.66
C TYR A 117 -5.84 7.08 -2.05
N LEU A 118 -4.82 7.85 -2.44
CA LEU A 118 -4.13 7.66 -3.71
C LEU A 118 -2.62 7.71 -3.49
N LYS A 119 -1.91 6.67 -3.93
CA LYS A 119 -0.48 6.72 -4.11
C LYS A 119 -0.15 6.97 -5.58
N THR A 120 0.63 8.00 -5.87
CA THR A 120 1.16 8.31 -7.21
C THR A 120 2.68 8.15 -7.28
N GLY A 121 3.18 8.15 -8.52
CA GLY A 121 4.60 8.26 -8.83
C GLY A 121 5.26 6.94 -9.21
N ARG A 122 5.96 6.96 -10.34
CA ARG A 122 6.72 5.82 -10.87
C ARG A 122 7.77 5.37 -9.86
N TRP A 123 8.08 4.08 -9.85
CA TRP A 123 9.22 3.59 -9.08
C TRP A 123 10.53 4.11 -9.67
N GLN A 124 11.38 4.68 -8.79
CA GLN A 124 12.75 5.08 -9.10
C GLN A 124 13.67 4.47 -8.05
N MET A 125 14.56 3.56 -8.47
CA MET A 125 15.41 2.78 -7.57
C MET A 125 16.27 3.67 -6.68
N GLU A 126 16.74 4.79 -7.23
CA GLU A 126 17.63 5.75 -6.60
C GLU A 126 16.93 6.58 -5.51
N LEU A 127 15.60 6.69 -5.57
CA LEU A 127 14.80 7.50 -4.65
C LEU A 127 14.09 6.67 -3.58
N GLY A 128 13.85 5.39 -3.85
CA GLY A 128 13.18 4.47 -2.93
C GLY A 128 11.65 4.63 -2.84
N GLY A 129 11.04 3.86 -1.94
CA GLY A 129 9.59 3.83 -1.72
C GLY A 129 9.11 4.88 -0.72
N LEU A 130 7.86 4.78 -0.27
CA LEU A 130 7.25 5.73 0.67
C LEU A 130 7.98 5.82 2.03
N ASP A 131 8.73 4.78 2.40
CA ASP A 131 9.59 4.74 3.58
C ASP A 131 10.90 5.52 3.44
N SER A 132 11.21 5.98 2.22
CA SER A 132 12.36 6.82 1.91
C SER A 132 11.99 8.31 1.96
N PRO A 133 12.75 9.15 2.69
CA PRO A 133 12.50 10.59 2.74
C PRO A 133 12.76 11.30 1.41
N THR A 134 13.45 10.65 0.46
CA THR A 134 13.80 11.21 -0.85
C THR A 134 12.90 10.69 -1.98
N THR A 135 11.87 9.91 -1.67
CA THR A 135 10.99 9.33 -2.69
C THR A 135 10.31 10.38 -3.56
N ASN A 136 10.11 10.08 -4.83
CA ASN A 136 9.24 10.86 -5.72
C ASN A 136 7.75 10.50 -5.56
N GLN A 137 7.43 9.44 -4.82
CA GLN A 137 6.07 8.94 -4.68
C GLN A 137 5.31 9.76 -3.64
N LYS A 138 4.00 9.91 -3.83
CA LYS A 138 3.14 10.64 -2.88
C LYS A 138 1.98 9.76 -2.48
N PHE A 139 1.76 9.60 -1.18
CA PHE A 139 0.55 8.99 -0.62
C PHE A 139 -0.36 10.11 -0.12
N ILE A 140 -1.55 10.25 -0.70
CA ILE A 140 -2.44 11.40 -0.55
C ILE A 140 -3.78 10.94 0.02
N ASP A 141 -4.31 11.66 1.01
CA ASP A 141 -5.73 11.57 1.38
C ASP A 141 -6.54 12.50 0.49
N LEU A 142 -7.36 11.95 -0.39
CA LEU A 142 -8.09 12.75 -1.38
C LEU A 142 -9.21 13.59 -0.77
N ARG A 143 -9.62 13.31 0.47
CA ARG A 143 -10.65 14.10 1.16
C ARG A 143 -10.09 15.42 1.67
N THR A 144 -8.82 15.45 2.05
CA THR A 144 -8.16 16.63 2.63
C THR A 144 -7.14 17.26 1.67
N GLY A 145 -6.67 16.49 0.68
CA GLY A 145 -5.56 16.87 -0.19
C GLY A 145 -4.18 16.73 0.47
N GLU A 146 -4.11 16.22 1.70
CA GLU A 146 -2.86 16.12 2.45
C GLU A 146 -1.96 15.01 1.91
N VAL A 147 -0.66 15.30 1.76
CA VAL A 147 0.38 14.30 1.50
C VAL A 147 0.82 13.67 2.83
N LEU A 148 0.57 12.39 2.99
CA LEU A 148 0.74 11.62 4.23
C LEU A 148 2.03 10.77 4.26
N ASN A 149 3.01 11.03 3.39
CA ASN A 149 4.28 10.27 3.33
C ASN A 149 4.97 10.13 4.69
N ARG A 150 4.86 11.13 5.57
CA ARG A 150 5.42 11.08 6.94
C ARG A 150 4.98 9.86 7.75
N LEU A 151 3.85 9.24 7.42
CA LEU A 151 3.33 8.06 8.11
C LEU A 151 4.11 6.76 7.78
N PHE A 152 4.91 6.76 6.70
CA PHE A 152 5.69 5.60 6.27
C PHE A 152 7.14 5.65 6.75
N ILE A 153 7.63 6.83 7.11
CA ILE A 153 9.00 7.04 7.60
C ILE A 153 9.03 6.61 9.07
N LYS A 154 9.76 5.54 9.37
CA LYS A 154 10.00 5.12 10.75
C LYS A 154 11.03 6.06 11.38
N ASP A 155 10.67 6.69 12.50
CA ASP A 155 11.67 7.30 13.37
C ASP A 155 12.67 6.22 13.79
N LYS A 156 13.96 6.43 13.54
CA LYS A 156 14.99 5.62 14.19
C LYS A 156 14.93 5.97 15.67
N PRO A 157 14.53 5.05 16.58
CA PRO A 157 14.64 5.35 17.99
C PRO A 157 16.11 5.65 18.30
N ALA A 158 16.37 6.76 19.01
CA ALA A 158 17.72 7.06 19.47
C ALA A 158 18.27 5.82 20.21
N PRO A 159 19.55 5.46 20.01
CA PRO A 159 20.12 4.32 20.70
C PRO A 159 19.96 4.52 22.20
N LYS A 160 19.24 3.60 22.86
CA LYS A 160 19.12 3.60 24.32
C LYS A 160 20.50 3.28 24.89
N ILE A 161 21.22 4.30 25.34
CA ILE A 161 22.43 4.11 26.15
C ILE A 161 21.98 3.60 27.51
N ILE A 162 22.17 2.30 27.76
CA ILE A 162 21.93 1.70 29.08
C ILE A 162 23.23 1.86 29.87
N PRO A 163 23.29 2.70 30.91
CA PRO A 163 24.49 2.80 31.73
C PRO A 163 24.69 1.46 32.46
N ILE A 164 25.80 0.79 32.18
CA ILE A 164 26.22 -0.40 32.94
C ILE A 164 26.73 0.10 34.29
N THR A 165 25.93 -0.07 35.34
CA THR A 165 26.40 0.14 36.71
C THR A 165 27.28 -1.03 37.10
N THR A 166 28.57 -0.79 37.29
CA THR A 166 29.50 -1.77 37.84
C THR A 166 29.12 -2.10 39.28
N GLN A 167 28.67 -3.33 39.54
CA GLN A 167 28.49 -3.81 40.91
C GLN A 167 29.86 -3.97 41.60
N PRO A 168 29.98 -3.63 42.89
CA PRO A 168 31.22 -3.84 43.63
C PRO A 168 31.48 -5.34 43.83
N GLN A 169 32.71 -5.78 43.55
CA GLN A 169 33.17 -7.14 43.81
C GLN A 169 33.07 -7.47 45.30
N ALA A 170 32.37 -8.57 45.62
CA ALA A 170 32.32 -9.11 46.96
C ALA A 170 33.71 -9.61 47.39
N ALA A 171 34.16 -9.18 48.57
CA ALA A 171 35.43 -9.56 49.16
C ALA A 171 35.49 -11.06 49.47
N ALA A 172 36.59 -11.71 49.07
CA ALA A 172 36.86 -13.12 49.30
C ALA A 172 37.07 -13.41 50.79
N PHE A 173 36.38 -14.43 51.31
CA PHE A 173 36.61 -15.00 52.63
C PHE A 173 37.96 -15.74 52.66
N GLN A 174 38.85 -15.33 53.56
CA GLN A 174 40.03 -16.09 53.95
C GLN A 174 39.64 -17.14 54.99
N THR A 175 40.03 -18.39 54.78
CA THR A 175 40.00 -19.46 55.80
C THR A 175 41.42 -19.78 56.25
N ALA A 176 41.57 -19.91 57.58
CA ALA A 176 42.78 -20.36 58.28
C ALA A 176 43.01 -21.88 58.15
#